data_AF-J3F2X6-F1
#
_entry.id   AF-J3F2X6-F1
#
_cell.length_a   1.000
_cell.length_b   1.000
_cell.length_c   1.000
_cell.angle_alpha   90.00
_cell.angle_beta   90.00
_cell.angle_gamma   90.00
#
_symmetry.space_group_name_H-M   'P 1'
#
loop_
_entity.id
_entity.type
_entity.pdbx_description
1 polymer ?
#
loop_
_entity_poly.entity_id
_entity_poly.type
_entity_poly.pdbx_seq_one_letter_code
_entity_poly.pdbx_strand_id
1 'polypeptide(L)'
;MAALAEIIDDPPQSVRAFRQISADDLIDESSLLSFLQTAYEVLDELAGDALANAYFNRLANFIDTYNLNYELRRPCRLYPTVPGLFANLVQGLRNSNAEHPHLHTLQRDFDEAFRDLHDRGGEGRIKTCLQKQINLLEALGRNHPQVNEYALSSICDQLPHWPHAKVRQALKSLYGFTCDYPGIRHGGKPGSVEGNIEMRDMLALCILLTGFTPYLTDRLDVAAIFQGR
;
A
#
# COMPACT_ATOMS: atom_id res chain seq x y z
N MET A 1 -7.91 -16.56 -31.26
CA MET A 1 -8.83 -17.71 -31.11
C MET A 1 -8.31 -18.93 -31.88
N ALA A 2 -8.18 -18.91 -33.21
CA ALA A 2 -7.66 -20.05 -33.98
C ALA A 2 -6.22 -20.49 -33.60
N ALA A 3 -5.30 -19.53 -33.43
CA ALA A 3 -3.92 -19.82 -33.02
C ALA A 3 -3.82 -20.40 -31.59
N LEU A 4 -4.76 -20.09 -30.70
CA LEU A 4 -4.76 -20.61 -29.34
C LEU A 4 -5.20 -22.09 -29.32
N ALA A 5 -6.18 -22.44 -30.17
CA ALA A 5 -6.64 -23.81 -30.33
C ALA A 5 -5.53 -24.72 -30.92
N GLU A 6 -4.79 -24.25 -31.92
CA GLU A 6 -3.64 -24.99 -32.47
C GLU A 6 -2.52 -25.22 -31.43
N ILE A 7 -2.26 -24.24 -30.55
CA ILE A 7 -1.24 -24.37 -29.50
C ILE A 7 -1.66 -25.40 -28.45
N ILE A 8 -2.93 -25.45 -28.07
CA ILE A 8 -3.45 -26.35 -27.02
C ILE A 8 -3.40 -27.82 -27.47
N ASP A 9 -3.65 -28.10 -28.75
CA ASP A 9 -3.69 -29.46 -29.29
C ASP A 9 -2.29 -30.06 -29.59
N ASP A 10 -1.21 -29.26 -29.54
CA ASP A 10 0.19 -29.69 -29.72
C ASP A 10 1.03 -29.42 -28.44
N PRO A 11 1.29 -30.46 -27.59
CA PRO A 11 2.02 -30.28 -26.33
C PRO A 11 3.43 -29.66 -26.47
N PRO A 12 4.28 -30.06 -27.43
CA PRO A 12 5.50 -29.33 -27.77
C PRO A 12 5.31 -27.83 -28.05
N GLN A 13 4.25 -27.45 -28.77
CA GLN A 13 3.96 -26.06 -29.10
C GLN A 13 3.48 -25.29 -27.86
N SER A 14 2.62 -25.91 -27.04
CA SER A 14 2.21 -25.41 -25.72
C SER A 14 3.40 -25.12 -24.80
N VAL A 15 4.36 -26.04 -24.71
CA VAL A 15 5.58 -25.84 -23.89
C VAL A 15 6.42 -24.67 -24.41
N ARG A 16 6.54 -24.51 -25.73
CA ARG A 16 7.29 -23.38 -26.31
C ARG A 16 6.59 -22.05 -26.04
N ALA A 17 5.27 -21.99 -26.23
CA ALA A 17 4.47 -20.80 -25.94
C ALA A 17 4.58 -20.41 -24.47
N PHE A 18 4.44 -21.36 -23.54
CA PHE A 18 4.58 -21.11 -22.11
C PHE A 18 5.97 -20.56 -21.74
N ARG A 19 7.04 -21.08 -22.36
CA ARG A 19 8.42 -20.58 -22.14
C ARG A 19 8.70 -19.21 -22.73
N GLN A 20 7.87 -18.74 -23.64
CA GLN A 20 8.00 -17.43 -24.26
C GLN A 20 7.25 -16.34 -23.47
N ILE A 21 6.40 -16.71 -22.52
CA ILE A 21 5.74 -15.77 -21.63
C ILE A 21 6.81 -15.00 -20.85
N SER A 22 6.73 -13.69 -20.96
CA SER A 22 7.63 -12.71 -20.38
C SER A 22 6.87 -11.76 -19.46
N ALA A 23 7.59 -10.87 -18.77
CA ALA A 23 6.95 -9.85 -17.95
C ALA A 23 6.09 -8.87 -18.77
N ASP A 24 6.44 -8.65 -20.05
CA ASP A 24 5.70 -7.74 -20.93
C ASP A 24 4.34 -8.30 -21.37
N ASP A 25 4.14 -9.61 -21.23
CA ASP A 25 2.86 -10.27 -21.49
C ASP A 25 1.86 -10.13 -20.33
N LEU A 26 2.31 -9.59 -19.19
CA LEU A 26 1.53 -9.40 -17.98
C LEU A 26 1.30 -7.90 -17.74
N ILE A 27 0.04 -7.49 -17.83
CA ILE A 27 -0.35 -6.06 -17.82
C ILE A 27 -0.18 -5.44 -16.43
N ASP A 28 -0.54 -6.18 -15.39
CA ASP A 28 -0.57 -5.71 -14.01
C ASP A 28 -0.33 -6.85 -13.00
N GLU A 29 -0.25 -6.49 -11.73
CA GLU A 29 -0.05 -7.42 -10.62
C GLU A 29 -1.19 -8.46 -10.54
N SER A 30 -2.44 -8.02 -10.74
CA SER A 30 -3.60 -8.93 -10.76
C SER A 30 -3.47 -10.01 -11.85
N SER A 31 -3.02 -9.63 -13.04
CA SER A 31 -2.79 -10.55 -14.17
C SER A 31 -1.67 -11.54 -13.86
N LEU A 32 -0.58 -11.06 -13.25
CA LEU A 32 0.52 -11.91 -12.77
C LEU A 32 0.03 -12.91 -11.71
N LEU A 33 -0.70 -12.46 -10.69
CA LEU A 33 -1.25 -13.33 -9.64
C LEU A 33 -2.21 -14.36 -10.22
N SER A 34 -3.08 -13.96 -11.15
CA SER A 34 -4.01 -14.86 -11.83
C SER A 34 -3.25 -15.93 -12.63
N PHE A 35 -2.22 -15.52 -13.37
CA PHE A 35 -1.37 -16.43 -14.13
C PHE A 35 -0.69 -17.47 -13.22
N LEU A 36 -0.04 -17.02 -12.15
CA LEU A 36 0.67 -17.92 -11.21
C LEU A 36 -0.27 -18.92 -10.54
N GLN A 37 -1.49 -18.51 -10.19
CA GLN A 37 -2.48 -19.40 -9.57
C GLN A 37 -3.06 -20.40 -10.59
N THR A 38 -3.38 -19.94 -11.80
CA THR A 38 -3.99 -20.78 -12.86
C THR A 38 -3.01 -21.80 -13.42
N ALA A 39 -1.71 -21.47 -13.46
CA ALA A 39 -0.67 -22.40 -13.91
C ALA A 39 -0.67 -23.70 -13.09
N TYR A 40 -0.97 -23.65 -11.79
CA TYR A 40 -1.07 -24.85 -10.97
C TYR A 40 -2.19 -25.79 -11.43
N GLU A 41 -3.39 -25.25 -11.66
CA GLU A 41 -4.57 -26.02 -12.09
C GLU A 41 -4.27 -26.72 -13.44
N VAL A 42 -3.67 -25.99 -14.39
CA VAL A 42 -3.26 -26.54 -15.69
C VAL A 42 -2.19 -27.64 -15.56
N LEU A 43 -1.21 -27.47 -14.68
CA LEU A 43 -0.15 -28.47 -14.47
C LEU A 43 -0.69 -29.75 -13.80
N ASP A 44 -1.66 -29.61 -12.89
CA ASP A 44 -2.35 -30.74 -12.28
C ASP A 44 -3.17 -31.52 -13.31
N GLU A 45 -3.90 -30.82 -14.18
CA GLU A 45 -4.66 -31.46 -15.27
C GLU A 45 -3.76 -32.17 -16.28
N LEU A 46 -2.62 -31.57 -16.66
CA LEU A 46 -1.75 -32.11 -17.72
C LEU A 46 -0.82 -33.23 -17.25
N ALA A 47 -0.30 -33.15 -16.03
CA ALA A 47 0.78 -34.02 -15.56
C ALA A 47 0.57 -34.57 -14.14
N GLY A 48 -0.57 -34.22 -13.51
CA GLY A 48 -0.96 -34.69 -12.19
C GLY A 48 -0.25 -34.01 -11.03
N ASP A 49 -0.65 -34.45 -9.84
CA ASP A 49 -0.27 -33.89 -8.54
C ASP A 49 1.25 -33.76 -8.31
N ALA A 50 2.05 -34.64 -8.89
CA ALA A 50 3.52 -34.59 -8.74
C ALA A 50 4.12 -33.31 -9.35
N LEU A 51 3.70 -32.92 -10.55
CA LEU A 51 4.20 -31.70 -11.20
C LEU A 51 3.59 -30.46 -10.57
N ALA A 52 2.30 -30.50 -10.25
CA ALA A 52 1.60 -29.41 -9.57
C ALA A 52 2.22 -29.10 -8.20
N ASN A 53 2.54 -30.11 -7.39
CA ASN A 53 3.24 -29.95 -6.12
C ASN A 53 4.67 -29.42 -6.29
N ALA A 54 5.40 -29.87 -7.32
CA ALA A 54 6.72 -29.32 -7.61
C ALA A 54 6.66 -27.82 -7.98
N TYR A 55 5.64 -27.42 -8.74
CA TYR A 55 5.38 -26.01 -9.04
C TYR A 55 5.05 -25.22 -7.78
N PHE A 56 4.11 -25.72 -6.96
CA PHE A 56 3.72 -25.09 -5.69
C PHE A 56 4.92 -24.82 -4.80
N ASN A 57 5.79 -25.82 -4.59
CA ASN A 57 6.97 -25.67 -3.74
C ASN A 57 7.98 -24.65 -4.30
N ARG A 58 8.14 -24.59 -5.63
CA ARG A 58 9.01 -23.58 -6.27
C ARG A 58 8.44 -22.18 -6.12
N LEU A 59 7.12 -22.03 -6.27
CA LEU A 59 6.45 -20.75 -6.07
C LEU A 59 6.53 -20.29 -4.61
N ALA A 60 6.32 -21.19 -3.64
CA ALA A 60 6.50 -20.90 -2.22
C ALA A 60 7.93 -20.39 -1.94
N ASN A 61 8.94 -21.14 -2.39
CA ASN A 61 10.34 -20.73 -2.22
C ASN A 61 10.66 -19.39 -2.90
N PHE A 62 10.07 -19.13 -4.08
CA PHE A 62 10.24 -17.86 -4.78
C PHE A 62 9.67 -16.69 -3.96
N ILE A 63 8.45 -16.84 -3.42
CA ILE A 63 7.82 -15.85 -2.55
C ILE A 63 8.67 -15.57 -1.32
N ASP A 64 9.11 -16.62 -0.63
CA ASP A 64 9.92 -16.50 0.59
C ASP A 64 11.29 -15.86 0.30
N THR A 65 11.96 -16.28 -0.78
CA THR A 65 13.31 -15.80 -1.15
C THR A 65 13.32 -14.32 -1.46
N TYR A 66 12.30 -13.84 -2.17
CA TYR A 66 12.22 -12.44 -2.60
C TYR A 66 11.35 -11.58 -1.66
N ASN A 67 10.93 -12.13 -0.52
CA ASN A 67 10.03 -11.49 0.44
C ASN A 67 8.84 -10.83 -0.25
N LEU A 68 8.22 -11.59 -1.17
CA LEU A 68 7.04 -11.11 -1.86
C LEU A 68 5.91 -10.97 -0.86
N ASN A 69 5.08 -9.98 -1.08
CA ASN A 69 4.03 -9.55 -0.17
C ASN A 69 2.83 -10.52 -0.06
N TYR A 70 3.01 -11.80 -0.40
CA TYR A 70 1.96 -12.80 -0.56
C TYR A 70 2.23 -14.05 0.30
N GLU A 71 1.15 -14.67 0.78
CA GLU A 71 1.15 -16.01 1.37
C GLU A 71 0.55 -16.99 0.37
N LEU A 72 1.26 -18.08 0.07
CA LEU A 72 0.77 -19.15 -0.81
C LEU A 72 0.03 -20.22 0.01
N ARG A 73 -1.22 -20.51 -0.38
CA ARG A 73 -2.06 -21.55 0.23
C ARG A 73 -2.53 -22.58 -0.79
N ARG A 74 -2.85 -23.79 -0.31
CA ARG A 74 -3.40 -24.84 -1.18
C ARG A 74 -4.83 -24.50 -1.65
N PRO A 75 -5.22 -24.89 -2.89
CA PRO A 75 -4.43 -25.68 -3.85
C PRO A 75 -3.29 -24.90 -4.51
N CYS A 76 -3.47 -23.62 -4.85
CA CYS A 76 -2.40 -22.68 -5.21
C CYS A 76 -3.01 -21.27 -5.27
N ARG A 77 -3.25 -20.66 -4.12
CA ARG A 77 -3.91 -19.36 -3.96
C ARG A 77 -2.97 -18.39 -3.29
N LEU A 78 -2.80 -17.22 -3.89
CA LEU A 78 -1.94 -16.15 -3.38
C LEU A 78 -2.82 -15.15 -2.63
N TYR A 79 -2.52 -14.97 -1.35
CA TYR A 79 -3.22 -14.02 -0.49
C TYR A 79 -2.26 -12.88 -0.11
N PRO A 80 -2.63 -11.61 -0.24
CA PRO A 80 -1.79 -10.54 0.23
C PRO A 80 -1.59 -10.66 1.75
N THR A 81 -0.35 -10.50 2.19
CA THR A 81 0.01 -10.42 3.61
C THR A 81 -0.35 -9.05 4.16
N VAL A 82 -0.32 -8.87 5.48
CA VAL A 82 -0.52 -7.54 6.09
C VAL A 82 0.49 -6.50 5.56
N PRO A 83 1.80 -6.77 5.48
CA PRO A 83 2.75 -5.87 4.80
C PRO A 83 2.36 -5.56 3.35
N GLY A 84 1.89 -6.57 2.61
CA GLY A 84 1.39 -6.41 1.25
C GLY A 84 0.20 -5.47 1.14
N LEU A 85 -0.76 -5.58 2.05
CA LEU A 85 -1.90 -4.68 2.12
C LEU A 85 -1.45 -3.21 2.30
N PHE A 86 -0.47 -2.96 3.17
CA PHE A 86 0.09 -1.61 3.34
C PHE A 86 0.86 -1.13 2.11
N ALA A 87 1.62 -2.01 1.45
CA ALA A 87 2.31 -1.68 0.21
C ALA A 87 1.32 -1.28 -0.89
N ASN A 88 0.25 -2.05 -1.05
CA ASN A 88 -0.81 -1.79 -2.03
C ASN A 88 -1.57 -0.50 -1.71
N LEU A 89 -1.86 -0.23 -0.43
CA LEU A 89 -2.47 1.03 -0.01
C LEU A 89 -1.59 2.25 -0.37
N VAL A 90 -0.30 2.19 -0.07
CA VAL A 90 0.64 3.28 -0.39
C VAL A 90 0.78 3.45 -1.89
N GLN A 91 0.84 2.37 -2.66
CA GLN A 91 0.91 2.44 -4.12
C GLN A 91 -0.38 3.00 -4.73
N GLY A 92 -1.55 2.56 -4.24
CA GLY A 92 -2.85 3.09 -4.65
C GLY A 92 -2.98 4.59 -4.38
N LEU A 93 -2.50 5.05 -3.21
CA LEU A 93 -2.41 6.48 -2.90
C LEU A 93 -1.51 7.23 -3.88
N ARG A 94 -0.32 6.71 -4.18
CA ARG A 94 0.60 7.34 -5.14
C ARG A 94 -0.03 7.47 -6.52
N ASN A 95 -0.66 6.41 -7.02
CA ASN A 95 -1.34 6.38 -8.31
C ASN A 95 -2.49 7.41 -8.32
N SER A 96 -3.34 7.39 -7.29
CA SER A 96 -4.47 8.31 -7.15
C SER A 96 -4.04 9.77 -7.05
N ASN A 97 -2.93 10.04 -6.35
CA ASN A 97 -2.37 11.38 -6.17
C ASN A 97 -1.68 11.90 -7.43
N ALA A 98 -1.14 11.03 -8.29
CA ALA A 98 -0.41 11.43 -9.51
C ALA A 98 -1.27 12.24 -10.48
N GLU A 99 -2.58 11.99 -10.51
CA GLU A 99 -3.53 12.72 -11.35
C GLU A 99 -3.90 14.11 -10.80
N HIS A 100 -3.51 14.42 -9.56
CA HIS A 100 -3.86 15.67 -8.88
C HIS A 100 -2.59 16.47 -8.54
N PRO A 101 -2.25 17.56 -9.26
CA PRO A 101 -0.97 18.25 -9.13
C PRO A 101 -0.56 18.61 -7.70
N HIS A 102 -1.48 19.18 -6.91
CA HIS A 102 -1.18 19.55 -5.51
C HIS A 102 -0.91 18.33 -4.61
N LEU A 103 -1.75 17.30 -4.66
CA LEU A 103 -1.55 16.06 -3.90
C LEU A 103 -0.26 15.36 -4.33
N HIS A 104 0.04 15.34 -5.64
CA HIS A 104 1.27 14.75 -6.15
C HIS A 104 2.51 15.45 -5.57
N THR A 105 2.52 16.78 -5.51
CA THR A 105 3.62 17.54 -4.86
C THR A 105 3.76 17.16 -3.39
N LEU A 106 2.66 17.14 -2.62
CA LEU A 106 2.71 16.79 -1.20
C LEU A 106 3.13 15.34 -0.95
N GLN A 107 2.71 14.41 -1.80
CA GLN A 107 3.14 13.01 -1.78
C GLN A 107 4.65 12.91 -2.00
N ARG A 108 5.20 13.63 -2.99
CA ARG A 108 6.64 13.66 -3.26
C ARG A 108 7.45 14.28 -2.12
N ASP A 109 6.98 15.38 -1.55
CA ASP A 109 7.58 16.01 -0.38
C ASP A 109 7.67 15.04 0.80
N PHE A 110 6.62 14.24 1.03
CA PHE A 110 6.61 13.21 2.06
C PHE A 110 7.58 12.06 1.73
N ASP A 111 7.53 11.53 0.50
CA ASP A 111 8.42 10.44 0.06
C ASP A 111 9.91 10.86 0.14
N GLU A 112 10.23 12.11 -0.18
CA GLU A 112 11.57 12.68 -0.04
C GLU A 112 11.98 12.79 1.44
N ALA A 113 11.13 13.38 2.29
CA ALA A 113 11.42 13.48 3.72
C ALA A 113 11.57 12.11 4.41
N PHE A 114 10.82 11.10 3.95
CA PHE A 114 10.94 9.73 4.42
C PHE A 114 12.26 9.09 3.98
N ARG A 115 12.66 9.28 2.71
CA ARG A 115 13.97 8.80 2.20
C ARG A 115 15.13 9.45 2.94
N ASP A 116 15.01 10.74 3.22
CA ASP A 116 16.01 11.52 3.94
C ASP A 116 16.32 10.98 5.34
N LEU A 117 15.37 10.27 5.96
CA LEU A 117 15.55 9.61 7.26
C LEU A 117 16.37 8.33 7.18
N HIS A 118 16.29 7.62 6.05
CA HIS A 118 17.10 6.43 5.80
C HIS A 118 18.58 6.80 5.72
N ASP A 119 18.91 7.87 4.99
CA ASP A 119 20.30 8.27 4.77
C ASP A 119 20.87 9.00 5.99
N ARG A 120 20.06 9.81 6.68
CA ARG A 120 20.44 10.54 7.89
C ARG A 120 19.26 10.62 8.85
N GLY A 121 19.32 9.88 9.95
CA GLY A 121 18.33 9.98 11.01
C GLY A 121 18.42 11.29 11.81
N GLY A 122 17.55 11.41 12.83
CA GLY A 122 17.60 12.48 13.83
C GLY A 122 16.25 13.16 14.06
N GLU A 123 16.04 13.66 15.26
CA GLU A 123 14.76 14.22 15.71
C GLU A 123 14.23 15.29 14.75
N GLY A 124 15.08 16.22 14.29
CA GLY A 124 14.67 17.28 13.35
C GLY A 124 14.12 16.74 12.03
N ARG A 125 14.73 15.68 11.48
CA ARG A 125 14.25 15.04 10.24
C ARG A 125 12.97 14.24 10.47
N ILE A 126 12.83 13.62 11.64
CA ILE A 126 11.59 12.92 12.00
C ILE A 126 10.44 13.93 12.07
N LYS A 127 10.66 15.07 12.73
CA LYS A 127 9.67 16.17 12.79
C LYS A 127 9.27 16.64 11.40
N THR A 128 10.23 16.87 10.50
CA THR A 128 9.95 17.25 9.11
C THR A 128 9.14 16.18 8.38
N CYS A 129 9.51 14.91 8.47
CA CYS A 129 8.78 13.82 7.83
C CYS A 129 7.32 13.75 8.32
N LEU A 130 7.09 13.81 9.63
CA LEU A 130 5.75 13.85 10.21
C LEU A 130 4.96 15.08 9.74
N GLN A 131 5.60 16.26 9.69
CA GLN A 131 4.98 17.47 9.17
C GLN A 131 4.51 17.29 7.72
N LYS A 132 5.37 16.75 6.85
CA LYS A 132 5.02 16.49 5.44
C LYS A 132 3.89 15.49 5.30
N GLN A 133 3.88 14.42 6.11
CA GLN A 133 2.78 13.46 6.12
C GLN A 133 1.46 14.10 6.53
N ILE A 134 1.43 14.92 7.58
CA ILE A 134 0.19 15.60 8.01
C ILE A 134 -0.30 16.57 6.93
N ASN A 135 0.59 17.31 6.28
CA ASN A 135 0.21 18.20 5.18
C ASN A 135 -0.48 17.42 4.05
N LEU A 136 0.04 16.23 3.71
CA LEU A 136 -0.59 15.33 2.76
C LEU A 136 -1.98 14.87 3.25
N LEU A 137 -2.12 14.45 4.51
CA LEU A 137 -3.41 14.03 5.07
C LEU A 137 -4.46 15.15 5.07
N GLU A 138 -4.06 16.38 5.40
CA GLU A 138 -4.93 17.56 5.32
C GLU A 138 -5.40 17.79 3.89
N ALA A 139 -4.49 17.73 2.91
CA ALA A 139 -4.85 17.90 1.51
C ALA A 139 -5.75 16.78 0.97
N LEU A 140 -5.52 15.53 1.39
CA LEU A 140 -6.42 14.40 1.07
C LEU A 140 -7.84 14.69 1.55
N GLY A 141 -8.00 15.01 2.83
CA GLY A 141 -9.31 15.29 3.42
C GLY A 141 -9.99 16.53 2.83
N ARG A 142 -9.23 17.58 2.50
CA ARG A 142 -9.75 18.82 1.90
C ARG A 142 -10.29 18.65 0.49
N ASN A 143 -9.85 17.61 -0.22
CA ASN A 143 -10.35 17.31 -1.55
C ASN A 143 -11.73 16.63 -1.53
N HIS A 144 -12.28 16.31 -0.35
CA HIS A 144 -13.64 15.81 -0.24
C HIS A 144 -14.66 16.95 -0.45
N PRO A 145 -15.69 16.79 -1.30
CA PRO A 145 -16.60 17.89 -1.69
C PRO A 145 -17.35 18.60 -0.55
N GLN A 146 -17.53 17.91 0.58
CA GLN A 146 -18.27 18.44 1.74
C GLN A 146 -17.36 19.14 2.76
N VAL A 147 -16.03 19.13 2.56
CA VAL A 147 -15.06 19.67 3.51
C VAL A 147 -14.73 21.12 3.16
N ASN A 148 -14.95 22.02 4.12
CA ASN A 148 -14.63 23.45 4.00
C ASN A 148 -13.55 23.92 4.99
N GLU A 149 -13.04 22.98 5.80
CA GLU A 149 -12.05 23.25 6.84
C GLU A 149 -10.62 22.99 6.37
N TYR A 150 -9.66 23.59 7.07
CA TYR A 150 -8.24 23.52 6.69
C TYR A 150 -7.43 22.60 7.62
N ALA A 151 -7.81 22.53 8.90
CA ALA A 151 -7.11 21.74 9.90
C ALA A 151 -7.65 20.31 9.94
N LEU A 152 -6.76 19.30 9.98
CA LEU A 152 -7.16 17.89 9.96
C LEU A 152 -8.20 17.54 11.03
N SER A 153 -8.07 18.13 12.22
CA SER A 153 -9.03 17.92 13.32
C SER A 153 -10.46 18.31 12.94
N SER A 154 -10.64 19.48 12.30
CA SER A 154 -11.95 19.99 11.87
C SER A 154 -12.45 19.27 10.62
N ILE A 155 -11.54 18.89 9.71
CA ILE A 155 -11.85 18.07 8.54
C ILE A 155 -12.47 16.73 8.98
N CYS A 156 -11.92 16.10 10.02
CA CYS A 156 -12.45 14.85 10.55
C CYS A 156 -13.92 14.94 10.99
N ASP A 157 -14.38 16.10 11.45
CA ASP A 157 -15.77 16.31 11.88
C ASP A 157 -16.74 16.46 10.70
N GLN A 158 -16.23 16.73 9.49
CA GLN A 158 -17.01 16.90 8.26
C GLN A 158 -17.03 15.67 7.36
N LEU A 159 -16.10 14.72 7.57
CA LEU A 159 -16.03 13.49 6.79
C LEU A 159 -17.11 12.48 7.23
N PRO A 160 -17.85 11.86 6.28
CA PRO A 160 -19.02 11.05 6.59
C PRO A 160 -18.71 9.62 7.06
N HIS A 161 -17.55 9.04 6.69
CA HIS A 161 -17.32 7.59 6.72
C HIS A 161 -16.50 7.08 7.92
N TRP A 162 -16.88 7.42 9.14
CA TRP A 162 -16.20 6.88 10.33
C TRP A 162 -16.91 5.64 10.89
N PRO A 163 -16.20 4.51 11.12
CA PRO A 163 -16.83 3.30 11.69
C PRO A 163 -17.24 3.49 13.15
N HIS A 164 -16.58 4.41 13.87
CA HIS A 164 -16.91 4.77 15.24
C HIS A 164 -16.30 6.12 15.63
N ALA A 165 -16.94 6.87 16.53
CA ALA A 165 -16.45 8.18 16.98
C ALA A 165 -15.05 8.12 17.63
N LYS A 166 -14.68 6.99 18.24
CA LYS A 166 -13.33 6.80 18.81
C LYS A 166 -12.25 6.63 17.75
N VAL A 167 -12.56 6.07 16.58
CA VAL A 167 -11.63 5.98 15.45
C VAL A 167 -11.35 7.38 14.91
N ARG A 168 -12.41 8.18 14.72
CA ARG A 168 -12.28 9.61 14.39
C ARG A 168 -11.43 10.35 15.42
N GLN A 169 -11.75 10.18 16.70
CA GLN A 169 -11.04 10.88 17.78
C GLN A 169 -9.56 10.47 17.86
N ALA A 170 -9.21 9.22 17.51
CA ALA A 170 -7.83 8.77 17.48
C ALA A 170 -7.01 9.58 16.48
N LEU A 171 -7.49 9.78 15.25
CA LEU A 171 -6.79 10.65 14.28
C LEU A 171 -6.69 12.09 14.76
N LYS A 172 -7.76 12.63 15.35
CA LYS A 172 -7.75 13.99 15.94
C LYS A 172 -6.70 14.13 17.05
N SER A 173 -6.56 13.10 17.89
CA SER A 173 -5.55 13.06 18.96
C SER A 173 -4.12 12.97 18.40
N LEU A 174 -3.88 12.14 17.38
CA LEU A 174 -2.59 12.07 16.68
C LEU A 174 -2.24 13.41 16.02
N TYR A 175 -3.21 14.04 15.36
CA TYR A 175 -3.04 15.39 14.82
C TYR A 175 -2.72 16.41 15.92
N GLY A 176 -3.45 16.38 17.03
CA GLY A 176 -3.21 17.23 18.20
C GLY A 176 -1.79 17.10 18.75
N PHE A 177 -1.25 15.88 18.80
CA PHE A 177 0.16 15.64 19.13
C PHE A 177 1.10 16.39 18.17
N THR A 178 0.86 16.37 16.87
CA THR A 178 1.72 17.10 15.89
C THR A 178 1.61 18.63 15.99
N CYS A 179 0.53 19.15 16.57
CA CYS A 179 0.37 20.57 16.87
C CYS A 179 1.08 20.95 18.17
N ASP A 180 1.00 20.10 19.19
CA ASP A 180 1.50 20.39 20.53
C ASP A 180 3.00 20.06 20.67
N TYR A 181 3.53 19.03 20.02
CA TYR A 181 4.96 18.71 20.09
C TYR A 181 5.80 19.77 19.36
N PRO A 182 6.77 20.43 20.03
CA PRO A 182 7.54 21.54 19.44
C PRO A 182 8.33 21.16 18.19
N GLY A 183 8.13 21.95 17.14
CA GLY A 183 8.90 21.87 15.90
C GLY A 183 8.43 20.83 14.90
N ILE A 184 7.29 20.16 15.12
CA ILE A 184 6.63 19.36 14.07
C ILE A 184 5.86 20.29 13.12
N ARG A 185 4.77 20.91 13.58
CA ARG A 185 4.00 21.85 12.75
C ARG A 185 4.30 23.31 13.06
N HIS A 186 4.25 23.68 14.33
CA HIS A 186 4.33 25.05 14.82
C HIS A 186 5.26 25.11 16.05
N GLY A 187 5.33 26.25 16.75
CA GLY A 187 6.14 26.40 17.96
C GLY A 187 5.82 25.39 19.07
N GLY A 188 4.60 24.82 19.07
CA GLY A 188 4.16 23.79 20.01
C GLY A 188 3.99 24.30 21.45
N LYS A 189 3.88 23.37 22.38
CA LYS A 189 3.77 23.57 23.83
C LYS A 189 4.95 22.87 24.50
N PRO A 190 6.01 23.57 24.92
CA PRO A 190 7.18 22.93 25.52
C PRO A 190 6.86 22.01 26.71
N GLY A 191 5.83 22.32 27.49
CA GLY A 191 5.37 21.51 28.63
C GLY A 191 4.61 20.23 28.28
N SER A 192 4.30 19.96 27.01
CA SER A 192 3.64 18.71 26.58
C SER A 192 4.63 17.60 26.19
N VAL A 193 5.94 17.86 26.29
CA VAL A 193 6.98 16.91 25.88
C VAL A 193 7.30 15.96 27.03
N GLU A 194 6.99 14.68 26.85
CA GLU A 194 7.35 13.62 27.81
C GLU A 194 8.69 12.94 27.49
N GLY A 195 9.18 13.06 26.25
CA GLY A 195 10.43 12.49 25.79
C GLY A 195 10.75 12.91 24.35
N ASN A 196 11.99 12.68 23.93
CA ASN A 196 12.42 12.94 22.56
C ASN A 196 11.76 11.93 21.61
N ILE A 197 11.41 12.40 20.41
CA ILE A 197 10.92 11.53 19.34
C ILE A 197 12.08 10.74 18.73
N GLU A 198 11.92 9.43 18.67
CA GLU A 198 12.89 8.50 18.12
C GLU A 198 12.35 7.77 16.88
N MET A 199 13.20 6.96 16.24
CA MET A 199 12.83 6.21 15.03
C MET A 199 11.65 5.25 15.25
N ARG A 200 11.51 4.69 16.46
CA ARG A 200 10.36 3.85 16.80
C ARG A 200 9.03 4.62 16.72
N ASP A 201 9.05 5.89 17.12
CA ASP A 201 7.86 6.74 17.15
C ASP A 201 7.53 7.19 15.73
N MET A 202 8.56 7.53 14.93
CA MET A 202 8.41 7.77 13.50
C MET A 202 7.71 6.59 12.82
N LEU A 203 8.22 5.36 13.01
CA LEU A 203 7.66 4.16 12.38
C LEU A 203 6.20 3.97 12.78
N ALA A 204 5.89 4.04 14.07
CA ALA A 204 4.54 3.86 14.59
C ALA A 204 3.57 4.93 14.04
N LEU A 205 3.96 6.20 14.11
CA LEU A 205 3.14 7.32 13.65
C LEU A 205 2.91 7.26 12.14
N CYS A 206 3.95 6.99 11.34
CA CYS A 206 3.81 6.88 9.89
C CYS A 206 2.83 5.78 9.49
N ILE A 207 2.91 4.60 10.14
CA ILE A 207 1.98 3.48 9.89
C ILE A 207 0.55 3.86 10.27
N LEU A 208 0.35 4.40 11.48
CA LEU A 208 -0.98 4.80 11.96
C LEU A 208 -1.61 5.84 11.05
N LEU A 209 -0.87 6.91 10.72
CA LEU A 209 -1.33 8.00 9.87
C LEU A 209 -1.66 7.52 8.44
N THR A 210 -0.83 6.64 7.87
CA THR A 210 -1.11 6.01 6.57
C THR A 210 -2.37 5.15 6.64
N GLY A 211 -2.55 4.40 7.74
CA GLY A 211 -3.75 3.58 7.97
C GLY A 211 -5.06 4.37 8.06
N PHE A 212 -5.00 5.68 8.33
CA PHE A 212 -6.19 6.55 8.32
C PHE A 212 -6.55 7.09 6.92
N THR A 213 -5.67 6.98 5.93
CA THR A 213 -5.92 7.53 4.59
C THR A 213 -7.19 7.02 3.90
N PRO A 214 -7.65 5.75 4.07
CA PRO A 214 -8.92 5.32 3.48
C PRO A 214 -10.15 6.08 4.00
N TYR A 215 -10.06 6.73 5.17
CA TYR A 215 -11.15 7.56 5.70
C TYR A 215 -11.10 9.01 5.20
N LEU A 216 -9.98 9.43 4.59
CA LEU A 216 -9.74 10.81 4.19
C LEU A 216 -9.99 11.07 2.71
N THR A 217 -10.14 10.02 1.90
CA THR A 217 -10.33 10.16 0.45
C THR A 217 -11.19 9.02 -0.09
N ASP A 218 -12.14 9.37 -0.97
CA ASP A 218 -12.92 8.38 -1.72
C ASP A 218 -12.24 7.98 -3.04
N ARG A 219 -11.03 8.48 -3.30
CA ARG A 219 -10.26 8.19 -4.52
C ARG A 219 -9.50 6.85 -4.47
N LEU A 220 -9.75 6.04 -3.46
CA LEU A 220 -9.15 4.72 -3.28
C LEU A 220 -10.21 3.64 -3.38
N ASP A 221 -10.00 2.65 -4.24
CA ASP A 221 -10.77 1.41 -4.21
C ASP A 221 -10.16 0.48 -3.16
N VAL A 222 -10.66 0.56 -1.93
CA VAL A 222 -10.18 -0.24 -0.80
C VAL A 222 -10.42 -1.74 -1.01
N ALA A 223 -11.49 -2.10 -1.75
CA ALA A 223 -11.78 -3.50 -2.04
C ALA A 223 -10.78 -4.08 -3.05
N ALA A 224 -10.43 -3.31 -4.08
CA ALA A 224 -9.36 -3.66 -5.02
C ALA A 224 -8.01 -3.78 -4.30
N ILE A 225 -7.63 -2.79 -3.48
CA ILE A 225 -6.39 -2.82 -2.68
C ILE A 225 -6.30 -4.06 -1.80
N PHE A 226 -7.39 -4.44 -1.12
CA PHE A 226 -7.42 -5.64 -0.29
C PHE A 226 -7.27 -6.94 -1.09
N GLN A 227 -7.71 -6.93 -2.35
CA GLN A 227 -7.57 -8.07 -3.27
C GLN A 227 -6.24 -8.09 -4.01
N GLY A 228 -5.37 -7.08 -3.84
CA GLY A 228 -4.15 -6.93 -4.62
C GLY A 228 -4.40 -6.56 -6.08
N ARG A 229 -5.40 -5.70 -6.31
CA ARG A 229 -5.82 -5.19 -7.62
C ARG A 229 -5.67 -3.68 -7.71
#